data_AF-A0A8T3LM93-F1
#
_entry.id   AF-A0A8T3LM93-F1
#
_cell.length_a   1.000
_cell.length_b   1.000
_cell.length_c   1.000
_cell.angle_alpha   90.00
_cell.angle_beta   90.00
_cell.angle_gamma   90.00
#
_symmetry.space_group_name_H-M   'P 1'
#
loop_
_entity.id
_entity.type
_entity.pdbx_description
1 polymer ?
#
loop_
_entity_poly.entity_id
_entity_poly.type
_entity_poly.pdbx_seq_one_letter_code
_entity_poly.pdbx_strand_id
1 'polypeptide(L)'
;APAAGAQAGALIVRTGRLGLQVEDLAGTLPKARDLVAGLGGYVAGSEESNDEDGQQATITYRVPVERWQDAINGLRGLADRVLSETTGSEEVTAQVVDLDARLTNLRASEASLRDIMTRAANTAEVLAVQDKLTDAREQIERLMAAKNDLTGRAALATLAAHWATPVAAVSEVRSGWDLGREVDRALAQTVAAGQGAASLLVWLVLTGIPVLGPILLLAGIGVILLRRRSAGRPPRPRQTGWGPPPDTAVSGPLWAAPPPSGPGAQEEAPSRDTTADRTVSGPRDEAPPATGQVSAGH
;
A
#
# COMPACT_ATOMS: atom_id res chain seq x y z
N ALA A 1 44.90 -5.98 24.02
CA ALA A 1 44.32 -5.16 22.94
C ALA A 1 45.23 -5.29 21.73
N PRO A 2 44.80 -5.88 20.61
CA PRO A 2 45.60 -5.83 19.40
C PRO A 2 45.34 -4.50 18.67
N ALA A 3 46.48 -3.85 18.41
CA ALA A 3 46.80 -2.83 17.42
C ALA A 3 45.66 -2.32 16.53
N ALA A 4 45.38 -1.02 16.68
CA ALA A 4 44.90 -0.17 15.62
C ALA A 4 45.90 -0.23 14.45
N GLY A 5 45.62 -1.09 13.48
CA GLY A 5 46.21 -1.00 12.16
C GLY A 5 45.75 0.30 11.54
N ALA A 6 46.68 1.19 11.22
CA ALA A 6 46.44 2.29 10.31
C ALA A 6 45.86 1.69 9.01
N GLN A 7 44.55 1.88 8.82
CA GLN A 7 43.82 1.40 7.65
C GLN A 7 44.40 2.12 6.42
N ALA A 8 45.23 1.42 5.65
CA ALA A 8 45.34 1.74 4.24
C ALA A 8 43.90 1.68 3.70
N GLY A 9 43.41 2.81 3.15
CA GLY A 9 41.99 3.07 2.99
C GLY A 9 41.20 1.89 2.45
N ALA A 10 40.22 1.41 3.23
CA ALA A 10 39.34 0.32 2.82
C ALA A 10 38.62 0.71 1.52
N LEU A 11 38.56 -0.23 0.57
CA LEU A 11 37.83 -0.04 -0.69
C LEU A 11 36.36 -0.31 -0.41
N ILE A 12 35.54 0.75 -0.41
CA ILE A 12 34.11 0.68 -0.06
C ILE A 12 33.29 1.16 -1.26
N VAL A 13 32.44 0.28 -1.79
CA VAL A 13 31.43 0.64 -2.77
C VAL A 13 30.26 1.27 -2.03
N ARG A 14 29.92 2.52 -2.37
CA ARG A 14 28.79 3.24 -1.78
C ARG A 14 27.68 3.46 -2.81
N THR A 15 26.46 3.15 -2.40
CA THR A 15 25.25 3.38 -3.20
C THR A 15 24.20 4.06 -2.35
N GLY A 16 23.32 4.84 -2.98
CA GLY A 16 22.25 5.51 -2.27
C GLY A 16 21.10 5.90 -3.18
N ARG A 17 19.91 5.94 -2.60
CA ARG A 17 18.71 6.50 -3.20
C ARG A 17 18.11 7.54 -2.27
N LEU A 18 17.76 8.70 -2.81
CA LEU A 18 17.06 9.77 -2.10
C LEU A 18 15.75 10.04 -2.81
N GLY A 19 14.66 10.09 -2.06
CA GLY A 19 13.40 10.70 -2.48
C GLY A 19 13.31 12.09 -1.87
N LEU A 20 13.25 13.11 -2.71
CA LEU A 20 13.30 14.51 -2.33
C LEU A 20 12.08 15.21 -2.91
N GLN A 21 11.42 16.01 -2.08
CA GLN A 21 10.30 16.84 -2.49
C GLN A 21 10.77 18.29 -2.60
N VAL A 22 10.41 18.94 -3.71
CA VAL A 22 10.75 20.33 -4.00
C VAL A 22 9.55 21.07 -4.57
N GLU A 23 9.37 22.34 -4.23
CA GLU A 23 8.33 23.19 -4.83
C GLU A 23 8.69 23.61 -6.26
N ASP A 24 9.95 23.98 -6.50
CA ASP A 24 10.47 24.39 -7.80
C ASP A 24 11.52 23.40 -8.31
N LEU A 25 11.09 22.46 -9.15
CA LEU A 25 11.99 21.49 -9.76
C LEU A 25 12.97 22.16 -10.73
N ALA A 26 12.48 23.05 -11.59
CA ALA A 26 13.28 23.70 -12.64
C ALA A 26 14.44 24.54 -12.06
N GLY A 27 14.21 25.22 -10.94
CA GLY A 27 15.25 25.98 -10.24
C GLY A 27 16.16 25.14 -9.34
N THR A 28 15.70 23.97 -8.87
CA THR A 28 16.47 23.15 -7.93
C THR A 28 17.44 22.20 -8.64
N LEU A 29 17.05 21.60 -9.77
CA LEU A 29 17.91 20.66 -10.49
C LEU A 29 19.27 21.25 -10.91
N PRO A 30 19.36 22.50 -11.44
CA PRO A 30 20.65 23.12 -11.74
C PRO A 30 21.53 23.29 -10.49
N LYS A 31 20.95 23.74 -9.38
CA LYS A 31 21.68 23.90 -8.11
C LYS A 31 22.21 22.57 -7.58
N ALA A 32 21.44 21.50 -7.72
CA ALA A 32 21.86 20.15 -7.35
C ALA A 32 23.03 19.66 -8.22
N ARG A 33 22.99 19.93 -9.53
CA ARG A 33 24.08 19.62 -10.46
C ARG A 33 25.35 20.40 -10.12
N ASP A 34 25.24 21.70 -9.85
CA ASP A 34 26.37 22.55 -9.48
C ASP A 34 26.99 22.15 -8.14
N LEU A 35 26.16 21.79 -7.16
CA LEU A 35 26.61 21.27 -5.87
C LEU A 35 27.44 20.01 -6.03
N VAL A 36 26.94 19.04 -6.80
CA VAL A 36 27.65 17.78 -7.06
C VAL A 36 28.94 18.03 -7.84
N ALA A 37 28.91 18.92 -8.84
CA ALA A 37 30.10 19.31 -9.60
C ALA A 37 31.16 19.96 -8.69
N GLY A 38 30.74 20.82 -7.75
CA GLY A 38 31.63 21.46 -6.77
C GLY A 38 32.32 20.47 -5.82
N LEU A 39 31.73 19.29 -5.62
CA LEU A 39 32.33 18.19 -4.85
C LEU A 39 33.24 17.27 -5.69
N GLY A 40 33.46 17.60 -6.97
CA GLY A 40 34.23 16.78 -7.90
C GLY A 40 33.44 15.60 -8.47
N GLY A 41 32.11 15.60 -8.32
CA GLY A 41 31.21 14.63 -8.92
C GLY A 41 30.67 15.08 -10.28
N TYR A 42 29.85 14.23 -10.90
CA TYR A 42 29.18 14.52 -12.16
C TYR A 42 27.83 13.80 -12.27
N VAL A 43 27.02 14.22 -13.23
CA VAL A 43 25.74 13.56 -13.58
C VAL A 43 26.04 12.40 -14.53
N ALA A 44 25.70 11.18 -14.11
CA ALA A 44 25.84 9.99 -14.94
C ALA A 44 24.59 9.70 -15.78
N GLY A 45 23.43 10.22 -15.38
CA GLY A 45 22.18 10.10 -16.12
C GLY A 45 21.08 10.93 -15.48
N SER A 46 20.12 11.35 -16.30
CA SER A 46 18.95 12.11 -15.86
C SER A 46 17.75 11.70 -16.69
N GLU A 47 16.63 11.47 -16.01
CA GLU A 47 15.32 11.24 -16.59
C GLU A 47 14.37 12.26 -15.98
N GLU A 48 13.58 12.95 -16.80
CA GLU A 48 12.62 13.95 -16.35
C GLU A 48 11.25 13.59 -16.94
N SER A 49 10.24 13.43 -16.09
CA SER A 49 8.86 13.16 -16.49
C SER A 49 7.95 14.27 -15.99
N ASN A 50 7.00 14.64 -16.83
CA ASN A 50 6.00 15.65 -16.51
C ASN A 50 4.64 15.11 -16.94
N ASP A 51 3.86 14.70 -15.95
CA ASP A 51 2.57 14.05 -16.13
C ASP A 51 1.47 14.85 -15.43
N GLU A 52 0.21 14.44 -15.59
CA GLU A 52 -0.94 15.10 -14.93
C GLU A 52 -0.81 15.12 -13.39
N ASP A 53 -0.06 14.17 -12.83
CA ASP A 53 0.21 14.03 -11.40
C ASP A 53 1.35 14.95 -10.91
N GLY A 54 2.08 15.62 -11.79
CA GLY A 54 3.11 16.60 -11.44
C GLY A 54 4.45 16.39 -12.15
N GLN A 55 5.42 17.24 -11.79
CA GLN A 55 6.78 17.18 -12.33
C GLN A 55 7.66 16.31 -11.45
N GLN A 56 8.40 15.40 -12.08
CA GLN A 56 9.34 14.52 -11.40
C GLN A 56 10.63 14.38 -12.21
N ALA A 57 11.76 14.20 -11.51
CA ALA A 57 13.04 13.96 -12.13
C ALA A 57 13.83 12.93 -11.33
N THR A 58 14.46 11.99 -12.02
CA THR A 58 15.40 11.06 -11.43
C THR A 58 16.79 11.33 -11.99
N ILE A 59 17.71 11.76 -11.13
CA ILE A 59 19.09 12.06 -11.52
C ILE A 59 20.04 11.12 -10.79
N THR A 60 20.92 10.49 -11.55
CA THR A 60 21.99 9.65 -11.02
C THR A 60 23.28 10.44 -11.00
N TYR A 61 23.84 10.63 -9.81
CA TYR A 61 25.09 11.31 -9.56
C TYR A 61 26.21 10.31 -9.25
N ARG A 62 27.40 10.60 -9.77
CA ARG A 62 28.65 9.93 -9.39
C ARG A 62 29.50 10.92 -8.61
N VAL A 63 29.88 10.55 -7.39
CA VAL A 63 30.59 11.45 -6.47
C VAL A 63 31.81 10.73 -5.91
N PRO A 64 32.97 11.38 -5.73
CA PRO A 64 34.09 10.82 -4.99
C PRO A 64 33.64 10.26 -3.63
N VAL A 65 34.07 9.05 -3.29
CA VAL A 65 33.61 8.34 -2.09
C VAL A 65 33.90 9.12 -0.80
N GLU A 66 34.96 9.93 -0.80
CA GLU A 66 35.37 10.80 0.31
C GLU A 66 34.38 11.96 0.52
N ARG A 67 33.68 12.38 -0.55
CA ARG A 67 32.68 13.45 -0.55
C ARG A 67 31.25 12.94 -0.51
N TRP A 68 31.06 11.65 -0.28
CA TRP A 68 29.74 11.01 -0.23
C TRP A 68 28.77 11.69 0.74
N GLN A 69 29.23 11.91 1.99
CA GLN A 69 28.38 12.49 3.02
C GLN A 69 28.07 13.97 2.73
N ASP A 70 29.04 14.71 2.21
CA ASP A 70 28.88 16.11 1.79
C ASP A 70 27.81 16.21 0.68
N ALA A 71 27.80 15.28 -0.28
CA ALA A 71 26.82 15.25 -1.35
C ALA A 71 25.40 14.92 -0.85
N ILE A 72 25.23 13.92 0.00
CA ILE A 72 23.90 13.62 0.59
C ILE A 72 23.37 14.83 1.35
N ASN A 73 24.19 15.40 2.23
CA ASN A 73 23.80 16.56 3.04
C ASN A 73 23.46 17.77 2.17
N GLY A 74 24.25 18.00 1.13
CA GLY A 74 24.04 19.08 0.17
C GLY A 74 22.73 18.93 -0.60
N LEU A 75 22.44 17.74 -1.13
CA LEU A 75 21.19 17.48 -1.85
C LEU A 75 19.97 17.56 -0.93
N ARG A 76 20.09 17.07 0.31
CA ARG A 76 19.03 17.23 1.33
C ARG A 76 18.76 18.69 1.65
N GLY A 77 19.80 19.52 1.71
CA GLY A 77 19.67 20.97 1.97
C GLY A 77 18.99 21.75 0.85
N LEU A 78 18.91 21.18 -0.36
CA LEU A 78 18.18 21.76 -1.49
C LEU A 78 16.71 21.32 -1.54
N ALA A 79 16.34 20.28 -0.80
CA ALA A 79 14.97 19.76 -0.77
C ALA A 79 14.16 20.44 0.34
N ASP A 80 12.87 20.68 0.07
CA ASP A 80 11.93 21.18 1.09
C ASP A 80 11.57 20.06 2.08
N ARG A 81 11.53 18.82 1.60
CA ARG A 81 11.31 17.62 2.42
C ARG A 81 12.03 16.41 1.86
N VAL A 82 12.59 15.59 2.75
CA VAL A 82 13.10 14.26 2.40
C VAL A 82 11.96 13.24 2.55
N LEU A 83 11.59 12.59 1.44
CA LEU A 83 10.55 11.56 1.39
C LEU A 83 11.11 10.19 1.76
N SER A 84 12.31 9.87 1.29
CA SER A 84 12.98 8.60 1.58
C SER A 84 14.49 8.74 1.45
N GLU A 85 15.22 7.95 2.23
CA GLU A 85 16.67 7.86 2.17
C GLU A 85 17.05 6.39 2.36
N THR A 86 17.81 5.83 1.42
CA THR A 86 18.32 4.46 1.51
C THR A 86 19.76 4.46 1.08
N THR A 87 20.66 4.03 1.95
CA THR A 87 22.10 3.97 1.67
C THR A 87 22.62 2.55 1.84
N GLY A 88 23.49 2.13 0.93
CA GLY A 88 24.21 0.87 0.97
C GLY A 88 25.72 1.12 1.00
N SER A 89 26.44 0.22 1.66
CA SER A 89 27.91 0.21 1.65
C SER A 89 28.38 -1.22 1.66
N GLU A 90 29.34 -1.54 0.80
CA GLU A 90 29.94 -2.87 0.70
C GLU A 90 31.46 -2.71 0.66
N GLU A 91 32.15 -3.39 1.57
CA GLU A 91 33.61 -3.42 1.55
C GLU A 91 34.10 -4.50 0.57
N VAL A 92 34.92 -4.07 -0.39
CA VAL A 92 35.45 -4.93 -1.46
C VAL A 92 36.97 -5.12 -1.37
N THR A 93 37.60 -4.64 -0.29
CA THR A 93 39.06 -4.73 -0.08
C THR A 93 39.58 -6.16 -0.24
N ALA A 94 38.96 -7.12 0.45
CA ALA A 94 39.36 -8.53 0.40
C ALA A 94 39.23 -9.13 -1.01
N GLN A 95 38.20 -8.71 -1.77
CA GLN A 95 37.94 -9.19 -3.12
C GLN A 95 39.03 -8.70 -4.08
N VAL A 96 39.43 -7.43 -3.97
CA VAL A 96 40.51 -6.86 -4.79
C VAL A 96 41.86 -7.50 -4.46
N VAL A 97 42.16 -7.75 -3.18
CA VAL A 97 43.39 -8.46 -2.76
C VAL A 97 43.45 -9.89 -3.31
N ASP A 98 42.34 -10.63 -3.28
CA ASP A 98 42.27 -11.98 -3.87
C ASP A 98 42.51 -11.95 -5.39
N LEU A 99 41.87 -11.00 -6.10
CA LEU A 99 42.07 -10.83 -7.53
C LEU A 99 43.53 -10.52 -7.87
N ASP A 100 44.20 -9.68 -7.08
CA ASP A 100 45.62 -9.37 -7.26
C ASP A 100 46.55 -10.57 -7.04
N ALA A 101 46.26 -11.40 -6.04
CA ALA A 101 47.01 -12.63 -5.81
C ALA A 101 46.86 -13.60 -6.99
N ARG A 102 45.63 -13.78 -7.50
CA ARG A 102 45.36 -14.62 -8.67
C ARG A 102 46.02 -14.10 -9.93
N LEU A 103 45.94 -12.78 -10.19
CA LEU A 103 46.60 -12.14 -11.32
C LEU A 103 48.12 -12.31 -11.28
N THR A 104 48.73 -12.18 -10.10
CA THR A 104 50.17 -12.38 -9.91
C THR A 104 50.57 -13.80 -10.25
N ASN A 105 49.82 -14.79 -9.74
CA ASN A 105 50.07 -16.20 -10.02
C ASN A 105 49.90 -16.53 -11.52
N LEU A 106 48.82 -16.06 -12.16
CA LEU A 106 48.58 -16.30 -13.59
C LEU A 106 49.65 -15.67 -14.47
N ARG A 107 50.14 -14.47 -14.14
CA ARG A 107 51.25 -13.83 -14.87
C ARG A 107 52.55 -14.60 -14.72
N ALA A 108 52.83 -15.15 -13.54
CA ALA A 108 53.98 -16.03 -13.34
C ALA A 108 53.85 -17.33 -14.16
N SER A 109 52.67 -17.93 -14.19
CA SER A 109 52.38 -19.08 -15.05
C SER A 109 52.53 -18.74 -16.53
N GLU A 110 52.03 -17.59 -16.97
CA GLU A 110 52.19 -17.12 -18.35
C GLU A 110 53.67 -16.94 -18.72
N ALA A 111 54.47 -16.34 -17.83
CA ALA A 111 55.91 -16.20 -18.04
C ALA A 111 56.62 -17.56 -18.16
N SER A 112 56.26 -18.53 -17.32
CA SER A 112 56.78 -19.89 -17.41
C SER A 112 56.36 -20.59 -18.71
N LEU A 113 55.12 -20.40 -19.16
CA LEU A 113 54.64 -20.96 -20.44
C LEU A 113 55.39 -20.35 -21.62
N ARG A 114 55.66 -19.03 -21.59
CA ARG A 114 56.50 -18.37 -22.62
C ARG A 114 57.92 -18.91 -22.64
N ASP A 115 58.52 -19.17 -21.48
CA ASP A 115 59.84 -19.80 -21.39
C ASP A 115 59.84 -21.22 -21.97
N ILE A 116 58.82 -22.03 -21.67
CA ILE A 116 58.63 -23.35 -22.28
C ILE A 116 58.46 -23.24 -23.80
N MET A 117 57.69 -22.26 -24.28
CA MET A 117 57.48 -22.00 -25.71
C MET A 117 58.80 -21.79 -26.45
N THR A 118 59.78 -21.10 -25.83
CA THR A 118 61.10 -20.87 -26.44
C THR A 118 61.94 -22.14 -26.59
N ARG A 119 61.63 -23.19 -25.82
CA ARG A 119 62.34 -24.48 -25.82
C ARG A 119 61.60 -25.58 -26.59
N ALA A 120 60.37 -25.32 -27.03
CA ALA A 120 59.55 -26.30 -27.74
C ALA A 120 60.23 -26.71 -29.06
N ALA A 121 60.40 -28.02 -29.27
CA ALA A 121 61.20 -28.54 -30.38
C ALA A 121 60.36 -28.99 -31.59
N ASN A 122 59.06 -29.20 -31.39
CA ASN A 122 58.15 -29.68 -32.44
C ASN A 122 56.81 -28.93 -32.44
N THR A 123 56.10 -29.00 -33.57
CA THR A 123 54.83 -28.28 -33.77
C THR A 123 53.76 -28.68 -32.77
N ALA A 124 53.71 -29.94 -32.34
CA ALA A 124 52.71 -30.39 -31.37
C ALA A 124 52.91 -29.73 -30.00
N GLU A 125 54.15 -29.62 -29.52
CA GLU A 125 54.51 -28.89 -28.30
C GLU A 125 54.19 -27.39 -28.43
N VAL A 126 54.51 -26.78 -29.57
CA VAL A 126 54.21 -25.36 -29.82
C VAL A 126 52.70 -25.09 -29.74
N LEU A 127 51.89 -25.92 -30.40
CA LEU A 127 50.43 -25.78 -30.36
C LEU A 127 49.88 -25.98 -28.94
N ALA A 128 50.37 -26.99 -28.22
CA ALA A 128 49.94 -27.24 -26.84
C ALA A 128 50.28 -26.07 -25.88
N VAL A 129 51.47 -25.47 -26.02
CA VAL A 129 51.86 -24.30 -25.22
C VAL A 129 51.08 -23.05 -25.66
N GLN A 130 50.81 -22.87 -26.96
CA GLN A 130 50.01 -21.78 -27.48
C GLN A 130 48.57 -21.80 -26.92
N ASP A 131 47.95 -22.98 -26.86
CA ASP A 131 46.62 -23.15 -26.28
C ASP A 131 46.63 -22.72 -24.81
N LYS A 132 47.60 -23.20 -24.02
CA LYS A 132 47.75 -22.81 -22.61
C LYS A 132 48.05 -21.33 -22.40
N LEU A 133 48.83 -20.73 -23.29
CA LEU A 133 49.13 -19.31 -23.25
C LEU A 133 47.87 -18.47 -23.53
N THR A 134 47.04 -18.92 -24.48
CA THR A 134 45.75 -18.29 -24.80
C THR A 134 44.81 -18.36 -23.61
N ASP A 135 44.64 -19.55 -23.02
CA ASP A 135 43.84 -19.76 -21.80
C ASP A 135 44.29 -18.84 -20.65
N ALA A 136 45.61 -18.73 -20.42
CA ALA A 136 46.17 -17.92 -19.35
C ALA A 136 45.91 -16.42 -19.59
N ARG A 137 46.06 -15.94 -20.82
CA ARG A 137 45.80 -14.54 -21.20
C ARG A 137 44.33 -14.16 -21.02
N GLU A 138 43.42 -14.99 -21.50
CA GLU A 138 41.98 -14.76 -21.33
C GLU A 138 41.58 -14.71 -19.84
N GLN A 139 42.20 -15.54 -18.99
CA GLN A 139 41.97 -15.48 -17.54
C GLN A 139 42.53 -14.19 -16.94
N ILE A 140 43.74 -13.78 -17.31
CA ILE A 140 44.35 -12.52 -16.85
C ILE A 140 43.46 -11.34 -17.23
N GLU A 141 42.98 -11.27 -18.47
CA GLU A 141 42.12 -10.19 -18.95
C GLU A 141 40.80 -10.13 -18.19
N ARG A 142 40.15 -11.28 -17.96
CA ARG A 142 38.91 -11.36 -17.17
C ARG A 142 39.10 -10.89 -15.74
N LEU A 143 40.15 -11.35 -15.06
CA LEU A 143 40.41 -10.94 -13.67
C LEU A 143 40.80 -9.46 -13.57
N MET A 144 41.53 -8.95 -14.56
CA MET A 144 41.89 -7.53 -14.63
C MET A 144 40.65 -6.65 -14.83
N ALA A 145 39.74 -7.05 -15.72
CA ALA A 145 38.47 -6.36 -15.91
C ALA A 145 37.63 -6.37 -14.62
N ALA A 146 37.52 -7.52 -13.95
CA ALA A 146 36.80 -7.62 -12.67
C ALA A 146 37.40 -6.72 -11.57
N LYS A 147 38.74 -6.67 -11.48
CA LYS A 147 39.44 -5.80 -10.54
C LYS A 147 39.17 -4.31 -10.84
N ASN A 148 39.28 -3.93 -12.11
CA ASN A 148 39.07 -2.54 -12.55
C ASN A 148 37.63 -2.09 -12.31
N ASP A 149 36.65 -2.97 -12.51
CA ASP A 149 35.25 -2.69 -12.18
C ASP A 149 35.05 -2.43 -10.67
N LEU A 150 35.54 -3.34 -9.81
CA LEU A 150 35.40 -3.20 -8.36
C LEU A 150 36.08 -1.94 -7.83
N THR A 151 37.30 -1.66 -8.29
CA THR A 151 38.05 -0.46 -7.89
C THR A 151 37.40 0.82 -8.43
N GLY A 152 36.87 0.80 -9.65
CA GLY A 152 36.09 1.91 -10.20
C GLY A 152 34.81 2.18 -9.41
N ARG A 153 34.09 1.14 -9.00
CA ARG A 153 32.90 1.25 -8.14
C ARG A 153 33.22 1.73 -6.72
N ALA A 154 34.40 1.43 -6.20
CA ALA A 154 34.85 1.91 -4.89
C ALA A 154 35.35 3.37 -4.94
N ALA A 155 35.85 3.83 -6.08
CA ALA A 155 36.33 5.21 -6.25
C ALA A 155 35.18 6.23 -6.32
N LEU A 156 34.08 5.88 -6.99
CA LEU A 156 32.94 6.76 -7.18
C LEU A 156 31.65 6.14 -6.61
N ALA A 157 31.11 6.81 -5.60
CA ALA A 157 29.82 6.47 -5.04
C ALA A 157 28.68 6.84 -6.00
N THR A 158 27.61 6.04 -5.99
CA THR A 158 26.43 6.23 -6.86
C THR A 158 25.25 6.71 -6.04
N LEU A 159 24.70 7.88 -6.38
CA LEU A 159 23.54 8.46 -5.70
C LEU A 159 22.43 8.71 -6.71
N ALA A 160 21.31 7.99 -6.58
CA ALA A 160 20.11 8.25 -7.36
C ALA A 160 19.17 9.16 -6.55
N ALA A 161 18.99 10.40 -6.99
CA ALA A 161 18.05 11.32 -6.37
C ALA A 161 16.80 11.43 -7.23
N HIS A 162 15.66 11.04 -6.66
CA HIS A 162 14.34 11.25 -7.19
C HIS A 162 13.78 12.54 -6.60
N TRP A 163 13.40 13.47 -7.46
CA TRP A 163 12.84 14.77 -7.13
C TRP A 163 11.40 14.80 -7.60
N ALA A 164 10.47 15.19 -6.74
CA ALA A 164 9.06 15.30 -7.09
C ALA A 164 8.45 16.59 -6.53
N THR A 165 7.57 17.22 -7.30
CA THR A 165 6.71 18.28 -6.79
C THR A 165 5.60 17.71 -5.91
N PRO A 166 5.10 18.43 -4.89
CA PRO A 166 3.89 18.02 -4.18
C PRO A 166 2.76 17.77 -5.18
N VAL A 167 2.28 16.53 -5.26
CA VAL A 167 1.04 16.21 -5.99
C VAL A 167 -0.07 16.95 -5.26
N ALA A 168 -0.67 17.95 -5.90
CA ALA A 168 -1.91 18.51 -5.39
C ALA A 168 -2.93 17.37 -5.35
N ALA A 169 -3.47 17.05 -4.18
CA ALA A 169 -4.45 15.98 -3.95
C ALA A 169 -5.82 16.29 -4.60
N VAL A 170 -5.83 16.70 -5.88
CA VAL A 170 -7.01 17.04 -6.68
C VAL A 170 -7.42 15.84 -7.56
N SER A 171 -6.74 14.70 -7.48
CA SER A 171 -7.24 13.45 -8.09
C SER A 171 -8.21 12.66 -7.21
N GLU A 172 -8.26 12.89 -5.89
CA GLU A 172 -9.27 12.23 -5.04
C GLU A 172 -10.67 12.84 -5.14
N VAL A 173 -10.83 14.08 -5.65
CA VAL A 173 -12.15 14.69 -5.86
C VAL A 173 -12.78 14.32 -7.20
N ARG A 174 -12.00 13.77 -8.16
CA ARG A 174 -12.53 13.27 -9.44
C ARG A 174 -13.03 11.83 -9.39
N SER A 175 -12.88 11.13 -8.25
CA SER A 175 -13.37 9.75 -8.05
C SER A 175 -14.76 9.66 -7.40
N GLY A 176 -15.39 10.79 -7.07
CA GLY A 176 -16.68 10.80 -6.37
C GLY A 176 -17.89 10.53 -7.28
N TRP A 177 -17.80 10.84 -8.58
CA TRP A 177 -18.92 10.65 -9.51
C TRP A 177 -18.44 10.11 -10.86
N ASP A 178 -18.74 8.83 -11.09
CA ASP A 178 -18.47 8.09 -12.32
C ASP A 178 -19.81 7.75 -12.96
N LEU A 179 -20.23 8.54 -13.97
CA LEU A 179 -21.51 8.36 -14.65
C LEU A 179 -21.67 6.94 -15.20
N GLY A 180 -20.58 6.30 -15.64
CA GLY A 180 -20.63 4.96 -16.21
C GLY A 180 -21.10 3.95 -15.17
N ARG A 181 -20.46 3.95 -13.99
CA ARG A 181 -20.83 3.06 -12.88
C ARG A 181 -22.23 3.32 -12.34
N GLU A 182 -22.68 4.57 -12.34
CA GLU A 182 -24.03 4.91 -11.84
C GLU A 182 -25.13 4.55 -12.85
N VAL A 183 -24.89 4.73 -14.16
CA VAL A 183 -25.80 4.28 -15.22
C VAL A 183 -25.89 2.75 -15.24
N ASP A 184 -24.76 2.06 -15.10
CA ASP A 184 -24.74 0.59 -15.04
C ASP A 184 -25.51 0.05 -13.82
N ARG A 185 -25.36 0.70 -12.66
CA ARG A 185 -26.15 0.37 -11.46
C ARG A 185 -27.63 0.65 -11.63
N ALA A 186 -27.99 1.79 -12.21
CA ALA A 186 -29.39 2.14 -12.46
C ALA A 186 -30.05 1.18 -13.46
N LEU A 187 -29.33 0.76 -14.51
CA LEU A 187 -29.80 -0.22 -15.48
C LEU A 187 -29.93 -1.61 -14.84
N ALA A 188 -28.95 -2.05 -14.04
CA ALA A 188 -29.00 -3.32 -13.33
C ALA A 188 -30.20 -3.37 -12.35
N GLN A 189 -30.46 -2.29 -11.62
CA GLN A 189 -31.62 -2.17 -10.73
C GLN A 189 -32.95 -2.14 -11.50
N THR A 190 -32.98 -1.54 -12.70
CA THR A 190 -34.18 -1.53 -13.55
C THR A 190 -34.51 -2.92 -14.09
N VAL A 191 -33.49 -3.69 -14.52
CA VAL A 191 -33.67 -5.07 -14.99
C VAL A 191 -34.11 -5.99 -13.84
N ALA A 192 -33.51 -5.83 -12.66
CA ALA A 192 -33.89 -6.58 -11.46
C ALA A 192 -35.33 -6.28 -11.01
N ALA A 193 -35.75 -5.01 -11.06
CA ALA A 193 -37.13 -4.61 -10.77
C ALA A 193 -38.13 -5.19 -11.80
N GLY A 194 -37.75 -5.20 -13.09
CA GLY A 194 -38.54 -5.83 -14.15
C GLY A 194 -38.72 -7.35 -13.93
N GLN A 195 -37.67 -8.05 -13.52
CA GLN A 195 -37.74 -9.48 -13.17
C GLN A 195 -38.60 -9.73 -11.92
N GLY A 196 -38.51 -8.87 -10.90
CA GLY A 196 -39.37 -8.96 -9.70
C GLY A 196 -40.86 -8.79 -10.00
N ALA A 197 -41.21 -7.84 -10.87
CA ALA A 197 -42.58 -7.65 -11.33
C ALA A 197 -43.11 -8.85 -12.14
N ALA A 198 -42.27 -9.43 -13.00
CA ALA A 198 -42.61 -10.64 -13.75
C ALA A 198 -42.84 -11.83 -12.81
N SER A 199 -42.01 -12.03 -11.79
CA SER A 199 -42.21 -13.08 -10.78
C SER A 199 -43.48 -12.87 -9.95
N LEU A 200 -43.82 -11.64 -9.58
CA LEU A 200 -45.09 -11.32 -8.90
C LEU A 200 -46.31 -11.61 -9.78
N LEU A 201 -46.24 -11.29 -11.08
CA LEU A 201 -47.32 -11.61 -12.03
C LEU A 201 -47.51 -13.12 -12.19
N VAL A 202 -46.42 -13.88 -12.31
CA VAL A 202 -46.48 -15.35 -12.36
C VAL A 202 -47.12 -15.90 -11.08
N TRP A 203 -46.71 -15.40 -9.91
CA TRP A 203 -47.29 -15.82 -8.64
C TRP A 203 -48.78 -15.47 -8.54
N LEU A 204 -49.18 -14.24 -8.91
CA LEU A 204 -50.57 -13.79 -8.86
C LEU A 204 -51.48 -14.56 -9.82
N VAL A 205 -51.00 -14.90 -11.02
CA VAL A 205 -51.77 -15.69 -11.99
C VAL A 205 -51.87 -17.15 -11.55
N LEU A 206 -50.78 -17.77 -11.11
CA LEU A 206 -50.73 -19.19 -10.81
C LEU A 206 -51.31 -19.54 -9.43
N THR A 207 -51.20 -18.65 -8.45
CA THR A 207 -51.69 -18.86 -7.07
C THR A 207 -52.82 -17.92 -6.67
N GLY A 208 -52.77 -16.64 -7.09
CA GLY A 208 -53.77 -15.64 -6.72
C GLY A 208 -55.15 -15.91 -7.35
N ILE A 209 -55.21 -16.25 -8.63
CA ILE A 209 -56.46 -16.54 -9.35
C ILE A 209 -57.21 -17.76 -8.78
N PRO A 210 -56.58 -18.93 -8.55
CA PRO A 210 -57.31 -20.08 -8.00
C PRO A 210 -57.77 -19.89 -6.55
N VAL A 211 -57.10 -19.03 -5.75
CA VAL A 211 -57.48 -18.80 -4.34
C VAL A 211 -58.49 -17.65 -4.18
N LEU A 212 -58.28 -16.51 -4.84
CA LEU A 212 -59.14 -15.33 -4.70
C LEU A 212 -60.36 -15.35 -5.61
N GLY A 213 -60.27 -16.02 -6.77
CA GLY A 213 -61.37 -16.17 -7.73
C GLY A 213 -62.68 -16.69 -7.11
N PRO A 214 -62.68 -17.84 -6.39
CA PRO A 214 -63.89 -18.36 -5.76
C PRO A 214 -64.42 -17.46 -4.63
N ILE A 215 -63.55 -16.78 -3.90
CA ILE A 215 -63.93 -15.88 -2.78
C ILE A 215 -64.67 -14.64 -3.31
N LEU A 216 -64.15 -14.02 -4.38
CA LEU A 216 -64.79 -12.86 -5.02
C LEU A 216 -66.13 -13.22 -5.68
N LEU A 217 -66.24 -14.41 -6.26
CA LEU A 217 -67.49 -14.91 -6.84
C LEU A 217 -68.58 -15.09 -5.77
N LEU A 218 -68.23 -15.65 -4.60
CA LEU A 218 -69.14 -15.79 -3.47
C LEU A 218 -69.53 -14.44 -2.85
N ALA A 219 -68.60 -13.50 -2.72
CA ALA A 219 -68.87 -12.15 -2.24
C ALA A 219 -69.80 -11.36 -3.17
N GLY A 220 -69.61 -11.48 -4.49
CA GLY A 220 -70.49 -10.88 -5.49
C GLY A 220 -71.94 -11.38 -5.40
N ILE A 221 -72.12 -12.69 -5.20
CA ILE A 221 -73.45 -13.29 -4.99
C ILE A 221 -74.10 -12.74 -3.69
N GLY A 222 -73.32 -12.61 -2.62
CA GLY A 222 -73.80 -12.03 -1.35
C GLY A 222 -74.29 -10.59 -1.47
N VAL A 223 -73.55 -9.74 -2.20
CA VAL A 223 -73.94 -8.34 -2.43
C VAL A 223 -75.20 -8.22 -3.29
N ILE A 224 -75.36 -9.06 -4.31
CA ILE A 224 -76.58 -9.11 -5.13
C ILE A 224 -77.80 -9.47 -4.29
N LEU A 225 -77.65 -10.40 -3.34
CA LEU A 225 -78.72 -10.78 -2.41
C LEU A 225 -79.05 -9.67 -1.41
N LEU A 226 -78.06 -8.92 -0.92
CA LEU A 226 -78.27 -7.79 -0.02
C LEU A 226 -78.93 -6.59 -0.72
N ARG A 227 -78.54 -6.27 -1.96
CA ARG A 227 -79.16 -5.16 -2.72
C ARG A 227 -80.63 -5.41 -3.04
N ARG A 228 -81.07 -6.68 -3.11
CA ARG A 228 -82.50 -7.03 -3.25
C ARG A 228 -83.30 -6.82 -1.96
N ARG A 229 -82.66 -6.69 -0.79
CA ARG A 229 -83.33 -6.50 0.50
C ARG A 229 -83.48 -5.04 0.94
N SER A 230 -82.71 -4.10 0.39
CA SER A 230 -82.64 -2.71 0.89
C SER A 230 -83.57 -1.70 0.19
N ALA A 231 -84.48 -2.14 -0.69
CA ALA A 231 -85.36 -1.24 -1.46
C ALA A 231 -86.69 -0.87 -0.76
N GLY A 232 -86.69 -0.58 0.55
CA GLY A 232 -87.93 -0.09 1.19
C GLY A 232 -87.81 0.44 2.62
N ARG A 233 -87.66 1.77 2.79
CA ARG A 233 -88.58 2.70 3.50
C ARG A 233 -87.92 4.07 3.86
N PRO A 234 -88.68 5.21 3.95
CA PRO A 234 -88.18 6.61 3.97
C PRO A 234 -88.34 7.36 5.34
N PRO A 235 -87.86 8.64 5.50
CA PRO A 235 -87.58 9.30 6.80
C PRO A 235 -88.43 10.55 7.18
N ARG A 236 -88.35 11.04 8.46
CA ARG A 236 -88.49 12.45 9.03
C ARG A 236 -88.73 12.48 10.59
N PRO A 237 -88.80 13.62 11.35
CA PRO A 237 -87.83 14.68 11.73
C PRO A 237 -87.83 15.11 13.24
N ARG A 238 -87.13 16.22 13.61
CA ARG A 238 -86.86 16.86 14.95
C ARG A 238 -88.06 17.41 15.77
N GLN A 239 -87.92 17.55 17.10
CA GLN A 239 -88.72 18.45 17.98
C GLN A 239 -87.97 18.97 19.24
N THR A 240 -88.40 20.14 19.73
CA THR A 240 -87.92 21.05 20.79
C THR A 240 -88.95 21.17 21.95
N GLY A 241 -88.54 21.54 23.19
CA GLY A 241 -89.46 22.06 24.22
C GLY A 241 -88.94 21.97 25.68
N TRP A 242 -89.29 22.95 26.53
CA TRP A 242 -88.57 23.43 27.74
C TRP A 242 -89.45 23.39 29.03
N GLY A 243 -88.86 23.46 30.24
CA GLY A 243 -89.56 23.77 31.52
C GLY A 243 -88.68 23.78 32.80
N PRO A 244 -88.94 24.62 33.85
CA PRO A 244 -87.93 25.19 34.79
C PRO A 244 -88.11 24.84 36.32
N PRO A 245 -87.30 25.39 37.28
CA PRO A 245 -86.96 24.82 38.62
C PRO A 245 -87.68 25.53 39.82
N PRO A 246 -87.31 25.33 41.14
CA PRO A 246 -86.18 26.07 41.75
C PRO A 246 -85.48 25.50 43.04
N ASP A 247 -84.36 26.16 43.40
CA ASP A 247 -83.71 26.43 44.71
C ASP A 247 -83.27 25.28 45.66
N THR A 248 -82.09 25.28 46.29
CA THR A 248 -81.50 26.34 47.13
C THR A 248 -80.00 26.08 47.38
N ALA A 249 -79.24 27.19 47.36
CA ALA A 249 -78.04 27.58 48.10
C ALA A 249 -77.22 26.55 48.93
N VAL A 250 -75.89 26.66 48.88
CA VAL A 250 -75.03 27.24 49.95
C VAL A 250 -73.55 27.26 49.52
N SER A 251 -72.96 28.46 49.62
CA SER A 251 -71.59 28.87 50.01
C SER A 251 -70.43 27.86 49.89
N GLY A 252 -69.31 28.16 49.22
CA GLY A 252 -68.30 29.15 49.63
C GLY A 252 -66.88 28.54 49.47
N PRO A 253 -65.76 29.31 49.58
CA PRO A 253 -64.86 29.45 48.43
C PRO A 253 -63.37 29.07 48.64
N LEU A 254 -62.60 29.23 47.54
CA LEU A 254 -61.19 29.64 47.43
C LEU A 254 -60.10 28.75 48.06
N TRP A 255 -59.24 28.12 47.24
CA TRP A 255 -57.81 28.46 47.07
C TRP A 255 -57.07 27.46 46.15
N ALA A 256 -55.91 27.87 45.64
CA ALA A 256 -55.17 27.29 44.52
C ALA A 256 -53.87 26.56 44.92
N ALA A 257 -53.57 25.44 44.21
CA ALA A 257 -52.26 24.79 43.89
C ALA A 257 -51.23 24.54 45.03
N PRO A 258 -50.10 23.78 44.88
CA PRO A 258 -49.52 22.98 43.76
C PRO A 258 -49.06 21.53 44.23
N PRO A 259 -48.22 20.75 43.49
CA PRO A 259 -47.99 19.28 43.63
C PRO A 259 -46.60 18.93 44.25
N PRO A 260 -45.96 17.74 44.00
CA PRO A 260 -46.35 16.32 44.13
C PRO A 260 -45.41 15.53 45.09
N SER A 261 -45.64 14.23 45.36
CA SER A 261 -44.64 13.11 45.38
C SER A 261 -44.92 11.96 46.37
N GLY A 262 -44.77 10.72 45.88
CA GLY A 262 -44.38 9.49 46.62
C GLY A 262 -45.46 8.41 46.77
N PRO A 263 -45.15 7.16 47.16
CA PRO A 263 -43.89 6.37 47.12
C PRO A 263 -44.11 5.05 46.29
N GLY A 264 -43.18 4.15 45.96
CA GLY A 264 -42.00 3.58 46.64
C GLY A 264 -42.20 2.06 46.79
N ALA A 265 -41.28 1.27 46.24
CA ALA A 265 -40.91 -0.11 46.62
C ALA A 265 -39.59 -0.40 45.85
N GLN A 266 -38.40 -0.37 46.48
CA GLN A 266 -37.79 -1.42 47.34
C GLN A 266 -37.73 -2.76 46.57
N GLU A 267 -36.57 -3.37 46.33
CA GLU A 267 -35.69 -3.94 47.37
C GLU A 267 -34.26 -4.26 46.87
N GLU A 268 -33.28 -3.95 47.73
CA GLU A 268 -31.97 -4.58 48.10
C GLU A 268 -31.27 -5.56 47.12
N ALA A 269 -29.97 -5.46 46.75
CA ALA A 269 -28.69 -5.42 47.50
C ALA A 269 -28.42 -6.69 48.37
N PRO A 270 -27.17 -7.00 48.82
CA PRO A 270 -25.80 -6.81 48.31
C PRO A 270 -24.98 -8.15 48.36
N SER A 271 -23.71 -8.26 47.92
CA SER A 271 -22.48 -8.27 48.75
C SER A 271 -21.29 -8.80 47.90
N ARG A 272 -20.21 -8.03 47.72
CA ARG A 272 -18.88 -8.01 48.42
C ARG A 272 -17.87 -9.14 48.10
N ASP A 273 -16.71 -8.65 47.66
CA ASP A 273 -15.33 -8.98 48.06
C ASP A 273 -14.53 -10.17 47.46
N THR A 274 -13.36 -9.76 46.93
CA THR A 274 -12.02 -10.35 47.07
C THR A 274 -11.70 -11.64 46.30
N THR A 275 -10.71 -11.58 45.39
CA THR A 275 -9.35 -12.15 45.57
C THR A 275 -8.54 -11.99 44.28
N ALA A 276 -7.26 -11.67 44.46
CA ALA A 276 -6.21 -11.63 43.45
C ALA A 276 -6.08 -12.94 42.66
N ASP A 277 -5.60 -12.89 41.41
CA ASP A 277 -4.46 -13.75 41.05
C ASP A 277 -3.64 -13.18 39.91
N ARG A 278 -2.34 -13.40 40.05
CA ARG A 278 -1.21 -12.99 39.23
C ARG A 278 -0.84 -14.20 38.38
N THR A 279 -0.90 -14.10 37.05
CA THR A 279 -0.19 -15.08 36.21
C THR A 279 0.52 -14.41 35.06
N VAL A 280 1.83 -14.36 35.24
CA VAL A 280 2.87 -14.22 34.23
C VAL A 280 2.78 -15.38 33.24
N SER A 281 2.86 -15.10 31.94
CA SER A 281 3.42 -16.03 30.96
C SER A 281 4.01 -15.24 29.79
N GLY A 282 5.30 -15.48 29.57
CA GLY A 282 6.17 -14.76 28.65
C GLY A 282 6.02 -15.13 27.17
N PRO A 283 6.96 -14.65 26.33
CA PRO A 283 6.85 -14.64 24.88
C PRO A 283 7.17 -16.03 24.30
N ARG A 284 6.49 -16.39 23.21
CA ARG A 284 6.87 -17.54 22.37
C ARG A 284 7.87 -17.09 21.32
N ASP A 285 9.06 -17.67 21.42
CA ASP A 285 10.01 -17.84 20.33
C ASP A 285 9.36 -18.62 19.17
N GLU A 286 9.54 -18.14 17.94
CA GLU A 286 9.34 -18.94 16.75
C GLU A 286 10.56 -18.77 15.84
N ALA A 287 11.41 -19.80 15.87
CA ALA A 287 12.53 -20.04 14.96
C ALA A 287 12.33 -21.44 14.32
N PRO A 288 12.96 -21.71 13.17
CA PRO A 288 12.35 -22.44 12.05
C PRO A 288 12.61 -23.95 12.07
N PRO A 289 11.87 -24.77 11.30
CA PRO A 289 12.29 -26.13 11.01
C PRO A 289 13.26 -26.17 9.82
N ALA A 290 14.46 -26.68 10.08
CA ALA A 290 15.39 -27.16 9.08
C ALA A 290 15.24 -28.67 8.85
N THR A 291 15.46 -29.06 7.59
CA THR A 291 16.13 -30.30 7.12
C THR A 291 15.31 -31.55 6.78
N GLY A 292 15.50 -31.99 5.53
CA GLY A 292 15.55 -33.40 5.09
C GLY A 292 14.24 -33.94 4.53
N GLN A 293 14.18 -34.69 3.43
CA GLN A 293 15.18 -35.55 2.79
C GLN A 293 14.55 -36.16 1.49
N VAL A 294 15.38 -36.78 0.63
CA VAL A 294 15.07 -37.81 -0.41
C VAL A 294 14.61 -37.28 -1.78
N SER A 295 15.39 -37.32 -2.88
CA SER A 295 16.00 -38.41 -3.69
C SER A 295 15.14 -38.85 -4.89
N ALA A 296 15.83 -39.02 -6.02
CA ALA A 296 15.52 -39.80 -7.22
C ALA A 296 14.73 -39.18 -8.39
N GLY A 297 15.42 -39.02 -9.53
CA GLY A 297 15.04 -39.66 -10.80
C GLY A 297 14.30 -38.82 -11.84
N HIS A 298 15.03 -38.25 -12.81
CA HIS A 298 15.02 -38.65 -14.23
C HIS A 298 15.90 -37.73 -15.08
#